data_AF-A0A838YGQ1-F1
#
_entry.id   AF-A0A838YGQ1-F1
#
_cell.length_a   1.000
_cell.length_b   1.000
_cell.length_c   1.000
_cell.angle_alpha   90.00
_cell.angle_beta   90.00
_cell.angle_gamma   90.00
#
_symmetry.space_group_name_H-M   'P 1'
#
loop_
_entity.id
_entity.type
_entity.pdbx_description
1 polymer ?
#
loop_
_entity_poly.entity_id
_entity_poly.type
_entity_poly.pdbx_seq_one_letter_code
_entity_poly.pdbx_strand_id
1 'polypeptide(L)'
;MINLPDFNVLKLTEEDKQRGIMYYQQRQRNELKETATSLDEFLKNLNIKVKIKNADEFTIPRISQLTLKTNQFNLTTQRYQIEDIEKISKDKNFLVGAMEVKDKFGDSGITGVFIAKKDGKKMNVDTFLLSCRVMGRKVENAMMHYIIEHAKKENIEKIEAKYLPTKKNQPCSSFLEDFGFEKTQNGWEFNIHKDIKLPEHIELT
;
A
#
# COMPACT_ATOMS: atom_id res chain seq x y z
N MET A 1 -58.95 5.67 -5.90
CA MET A 1 -57.82 5.71 -6.85
C MET A 1 -56.55 5.47 -6.07
N ILE A 2 -55.88 4.35 -6.33
CA ILE A 2 -54.62 3.97 -5.70
C ILE A 2 -53.53 4.85 -6.30
N ASN A 3 -52.83 5.60 -5.45
CA ASN A 3 -51.68 6.41 -5.84
C ASN A 3 -50.44 5.49 -5.85
N LEU A 4 -50.01 5.05 -7.03
CA LEU A 4 -48.74 4.35 -7.23
C LEU A 4 -47.62 5.39 -7.35
N PRO A 5 -46.56 5.32 -6.52
CA PRO A 5 -45.39 6.16 -6.71
C PRO A 5 -44.50 5.53 -7.78
N ASP A 6 -44.80 5.79 -9.05
CA ASP A 6 -44.14 5.14 -10.16
C ASP A 6 -42.98 5.97 -10.73
N PHE A 7 -41.81 5.33 -10.74
CA PHE A 7 -40.58 5.66 -11.47
C PHE A 7 -39.83 6.95 -11.10
N ASN A 8 -39.11 6.87 -9.97
CA ASN A 8 -37.91 7.67 -9.77
C ASN A 8 -36.81 7.08 -10.67
N VAL A 9 -36.72 7.56 -11.92
CA VAL A 9 -35.70 7.16 -12.88
C VAL A 9 -34.33 7.37 -12.24
N LEU A 10 -33.65 6.25 -11.99
CA LEU A 10 -32.30 6.13 -11.44
C LEU A 10 -31.35 7.09 -12.19
N LYS A 11 -31.12 8.28 -11.62
CA LYS A 11 -29.96 9.09 -11.98
C LYS A 11 -28.73 8.32 -11.53
N LEU A 12 -28.17 7.52 -12.42
CA LEU A 12 -26.83 6.94 -12.27
C LEU A 12 -25.89 8.07 -11.86
N THR A 13 -25.46 8.05 -10.61
CA THR A 13 -24.52 9.04 -10.10
C THR A 13 -23.13 8.73 -10.66
N GLU A 14 -22.24 9.72 -10.68
CA GLU A 14 -20.84 9.46 -11.05
C GLU A 14 -20.19 8.43 -10.10
N GLU A 15 -20.64 8.37 -8.84
CA GLU A 15 -20.20 7.36 -7.89
C GLU A 15 -20.66 5.95 -8.31
N ASP A 16 -21.90 5.79 -8.78
CA ASP A 16 -22.40 4.50 -9.27
C ASP A 16 -21.65 4.04 -10.52
N LYS A 17 -21.32 4.97 -11.43
CA LYS A 17 -20.49 4.66 -12.62
C LYS A 17 -19.10 4.19 -12.22
N GLN A 18 -18.44 4.89 -11.29
CA GLN A 18 -17.10 4.50 -10.80
C GLN A 18 -17.12 3.16 -10.09
N ARG A 19 -18.19 2.85 -9.32
CA ARG A 19 -18.39 1.52 -8.73
C ARG A 19 -18.56 0.45 -9.80
N GLY A 20 -19.38 0.70 -10.81
CA GLY A 20 -19.57 -0.21 -11.94
C GLY A 20 -18.26 -0.55 -12.66
N ILE A 21 -17.44 0.47 -12.94
CA ILE A 21 -16.10 0.30 -13.52
C ILE A 21 -15.22 -0.56 -12.62
N MET A 22 -15.18 -0.28 -11.31
CA MET A 22 -14.36 -1.05 -10.37
C MET A 22 -14.77 -2.54 -10.35
N TYR A 23 -16.07 -2.84 -10.32
CA TYR A 23 -16.56 -4.21 -10.33
C TYR A 23 -16.20 -4.94 -11.63
N TYR A 24 -16.36 -4.27 -12.78
CA TYR A 24 -15.99 -4.82 -14.07
C TYR A 24 -14.49 -5.14 -14.13
N GLN A 25 -13.63 -4.20 -13.74
CA GLN A 25 -12.18 -4.43 -13.70
C GLN A 25 -11.81 -5.57 -12.73
N GLN A 26 -12.46 -5.67 -11.58
CA GLN A 26 -12.20 -6.77 -10.63
C GLN A 26 -12.63 -8.12 -11.21
N ARG A 27 -13.74 -8.17 -11.95
CA ARG A 27 -14.15 -9.38 -12.65
C ARG A 27 -13.12 -9.81 -13.69
N GLN A 28 -12.61 -8.88 -14.50
CA GLN A 28 -11.57 -9.19 -15.48
C GLN A 28 -10.27 -9.71 -14.81
N ARG A 29 -9.90 -9.17 -13.65
CA ARG A 29 -8.78 -9.71 -12.85
C ARG A 29 -9.04 -11.15 -12.40
N ASN A 30 -10.26 -11.47 -11.98
CA ASN A 30 -10.62 -12.82 -11.56
C ASN A 30 -10.61 -13.80 -12.74
N GLU A 31 -11.17 -13.41 -13.89
CA GLU A 31 -11.15 -14.20 -15.12
C GLU A 31 -9.70 -14.48 -15.57
N LEU A 32 -8.82 -13.46 -15.54
CA LEU A 32 -7.40 -13.67 -15.82
C LEU A 32 -6.75 -14.67 -14.85
N LYS A 33 -7.09 -14.58 -13.56
CA LYS A 33 -6.56 -15.47 -12.52
C LYS A 33 -6.97 -16.92 -12.75
N GLU A 34 -8.20 -17.17 -13.21
CA GLU A 34 -8.70 -18.51 -13.53
C GLU A 34 -7.99 -19.14 -14.73
N THR A 35 -7.53 -18.31 -15.68
CA THR A 35 -6.80 -18.79 -16.87
C THR A 35 -5.30 -19.00 -16.65
N ALA A 36 -4.74 -18.49 -15.54
CA ALA A 36 -3.31 -18.60 -15.27
C ALA A 36 -2.95 -19.96 -14.65
N THR A 37 -1.82 -20.54 -15.07
CA THR A 37 -1.33 -21.82 -14.55
C THR A 37 -0.65 -21.69 -13.19
N SER A 38 -0.25 -20.47 -12.82
CA SER A 38 0.39 -20.16 -11.53
C SER A 38 0.11 -18.72 -11.07
N LEU A 39 0.37 -18.45 -9.79
CA LEU A 39 0.31 -17.09 -9.25
C LEU A 39 1.30 -16.16 -9.96
N ASP A 40 2.51 -16.62 -10.24
CA ASP A 40 3.54 -15.78 -10.87
C ASP A 40 3.19 -15.47 -12.33
N GLU A 41 2.58 -16.41 -13.07
CA GLU A 41 2.05 -16.12 -14.41
C GLU A 41 0.91 -15.09 -14.34
N PHE A 42 -0.03 -15.25 -13.41
CA PHE A 42 -1.11 -14.28 -13.20
C PHE A 42 -0.55 -12.87 -12.94
N LEU A 43 0.42 -12.75 -12.03
CA LEU A 43 1.03 -11.47 -11.67
C LEU A 43 1.79 -10.85 -12.83
N LYS A 44 2.55 -11.64 -13.60
CA LYS A 44 3.22 -11.18 -14.83
C LYS A 44 2.21 -10.64 -15.84
N ASN A 45 1.10 -11.36 -16.02
CA ASN A 45 0.05 -10.97 -16.96
C ASN A 45 -0.79 -9.77 -16.53
N LEU A 46 -0.70 -9.31 -15.27
CA LEU A 46 -1.40 -8.09 -14.82
C LEU A 46 -0.75 -6.80 -15.33
N ASN A 47 0.53 -6.83 -15.72
CA ASN A 47 1.32 -5.65 -16.09
C ASN A 47 1.23 -4.55 -15.03
N ILE A 48 1.67 -4.87 -13.81
CA ILE A 48 1.53 -3.99 -12.66
C ILE A 48 2.54 -2.84 -12.77
N LYS A 49 2.03 -1.61 -12.66
CA LYS A 49 2.82 -0.39 -12.57
C LYS A 49 2.64 0.23 -11.19
N VAL A 50 3.75 0.54 -10.55
CA VAL A 50 3.79 1.14 -9.21
C VAL A 50 4.49 2.48 -9.31
N LYS A 51 3.80 3.53 -8.85
CA LYS A 51 4.37 4.85 -8.69
C LYS A 51 4.40 5.23 -7.22
N ILE A 52 5.56 5.62 -6.72
CA ILE A 52 5.74 6.06 -5.33
C ILE A 52 6.02 7.56 -5.34
N LYS A 53 5.29 8.29 -4.50
CA LYS A 53 5.42 9.75 -4.34
C LYS A 53 5.64 10.08 -2.88
N ASN A 54 6.42 11.13 -2.63
CA ASN A 54 6.48 11.73 -1.30
C ASN A 54 5.13 12.39 -0.97
N ALA A 55 4.85 12.55 0.32
CA ALA A 55 3.68 13.29 0.77
C ALA A 55 3.76 14.75 0.33
N ASP A 56 2.65 15.25 -0.21
CA ASP A 56 2.42 16.61 -0.68
C ASP A 56 0.96 17.01 -0.39
N GLU A 57 0.60 18.26 -0.68
CA GLU A 57 -0.76 18.78 -0.43
C GLU A 57 -1.88 17.97 -1.10
N PHE A 58 -1.58 17.27 -2.19
CA PHE A 58 -2.56 16.46 -2.93
C PHE A 58 -2.70 15.04 -2.37
N THR A 59 -1.62 14.45 -1.88
CA THR A 59 -1.57 13.07 -1.37
C THR A 59 -1.93 12.98 0.11
N ILE A 60 -1.65 14.02 0.90
CA ILE A 60 -1.87 14.06 2.35
C ILE A 60 -3.31 13.69 2.78
N PRO A 61 -4.38 14.26 2.18
CA PRO A 61 -5.74 13.90 2.56
C PRO A 61 -6.03 12.40 2.37
N ARG A 62 -5.46 11.82 1.32
CA ARG A 62 -5.61 10.40 1.00
C ARG A 62 -4.75 9.51 1.90
N ILE A 63 -3.55 9.94 2.26
CA ILE A 63 -2.69 9.28 3.24
C ILE A 63 -3.44 9.18 4.58
N SER A 64 -3.92 10.31 5.13
CA SER A 64 -4.67 10.34 6.38
C SER A 64 -5.88 9.39 6.31
N GLN A 65 -6.69 9.49 5.26
CA GLN A 65 -7.85 8.61 5.06
C GLN A 65 -7.47 7.12 5.09
N LEU A 66 -6.37 6.73 4.46
CA LEU A 66 -5.91 5.34 4.45
C LEU A 66 -5.40 4.90 5.82
N THR A 67 -4.68 5.75 6.55
CA THR A 67 -4.27 5.42 7.93
C THR A 67 -5.48 5.19 8.82
N LEU A 68 -6.54 5.98 8.68
CA LEU A 68 -7.76 5.88 9.48
C LEU A 68 -8.60 4.63 9.18
N LYS A 69 -8.65 4.21 7.90
CA LYS A 69 -9.58 3.16 7.44
C LYS A 69 -8.95 1.78 7.24
N THR A 70 -7.64 1.70 7.04
CA THR A 70 -6.97 0.44 6.65
C THR A 70 -6.61 -0.40 7.86
N ASN A 71 -7.12 -1.64 7.89
CA ASN A 71 -6.97 -2.57 9.01
C ASN A 71 -6.44 -3.95 8.63
N GLN A 72 -6.50 -4.35 7.36
CA GLN A 72 -6.17 -5.73 6.94
C GLN A 72 -4.68 -5.92 6.64
N PHE A 73 -4.06 -4.97 5.97
CA PHE A 73 -2.62 -4.96 5.73
C PHE A 73 -2.13 -3.65 6.31
N ASN A 74 -1.83 -3.67 7.60
CA ASN A 74 -1.37 -2.52 8.35
C ASN A 74 -0.53 -3.02 9.52
N LEU A 75 0.77 -2.72 9.48
CA LEU A 75 1.72 -3.28 10.43
C LEU A 75 1.44 -2.85 11.88
N THR A 76 1.10 -1.59 12.11
CA THR A 76 1.01 -1.00 13.46
C THR A 76 -0.37 -0.47 13.80
N THR A 77 -1.22 -0.26 12.80
CA THR A 77 -2.54 0.37 12.95
C THR A 77 -2.52 1.78 13.55
N GLN A 78 -1.42 2.52 13.36
CA GLN A 78 -1.37 3.95 13.68
C GLN A 78 -2.40 4.74 12.86
N ARG A 79 -2.86 5.85 13.45
CA ARG A 79 -3.97 6.68 12.96
C ARG A 79 -3.53 8.12 12.97
N TYR A 80 -3.56 8.75 11.79
CA TYR A 80 -3.10 10.12 11.62
C TYR A 80 -4.17 10.95 10.95
N GLN A 81 -4.46 12.12 11.52
CA GLN A 81 -5.25 13.15 10.88
C GLN A 81 -4.41 13.89 9.84
N ILE A 82 -5.05 14.74 9.05
CA ILE A 82 -4.39 15.52 8.00
C ILE A 82 -3.26 16.37 8.60
N GLU A 83 -3.54 17.05 9.71
CA GLU A 83 -2.63 17.95 10.39
C GLU A 83 -1.39 17.21 10.93
N ASP A 84 -1.57 15.96 11.36
CA ASP A 84 -0.45 15.12 11.80
C ASP A 84 0.49 14.81 10.63
N ILE A 85 -0.06 14.38 9.49
CA ILE A 85 0.73 14.06 8.30
C ILE A 85 1.41 15.32 7.75
N GLU A 86 0.73 16.47 7.74
CA GLU A 86 1.33 17.75 7.34
C GLU A 86 2.51 18.13 8.23
N LYS A 87 2.39 17.92 9.54
CA LYS A 87 3.48 18.20 10.48
C LYS A 87 4.65 17.24 10.28
N ILE A 88 4.37 15.94 10.15
CA ILE A 88 5.38 14.90 9.98
C ILE A 88 6.12 15.06 8.64
N SER A 89 5.40 15.35 7.55
CA SER A 89 5.98 15.52 6.21
C SER A 89 6.89 16.74 6.07
N LYS A 90 6.78 17.73 6.97
CA LYS A 90 7.68 18.91 7.03
C LYS A 90 8.98 18.63 7.81
N ASP A 91 9.04 17.55 8.58
CA ASP A 91 10.24 17.18 9.32
C ASP A 91 11.20 16.38 8.42
N LYS A 92 12.41 16.92 8.22
CA LYS A 92 13.47 16.32 7.39
C LYS A 92 13.92 14.92 7.85
N ASN A 93 13.61 14.54 9.09
CA ASN A 93 13.90 13.21 9.60
C ASN A 93 12.83 12.19 9.22
N PHE A 94 11.72 12.60 8.60
CA PHE A 94 10.68 11.69 8.17
C PHE A 94 10.68 11.51 6.67
N LEU A 95 10.51 10.25 6.28
CA LEU A 95 10.15 9.84 4.94
C LEU A 95 8.66 9.46 4.98
N VAL A 96 7.83 10.29 4.36
CA VAL A 96 6.38 10.07 4.24
C VAL A 96 6.04 9.91 2.78
N GLY A 97 5.33 8.85 2.42
CA GLY A 97 4.98 8.62 1.03
C GLY A 97 3.75 7.76 0.82
N ALA A 98 3.30 7.80 -0.43
CA ALA A 98 2.12 7.11 -0.93
C ALA A 98 2.47 6.31 -2.19
N MET A 99 1.83 5.16 -2.34
CA MET A 99 1.98 4.28 -3.50
C MET A 99 0.69 4.25 -4.31
N GLU A 100 0.80 4.62 -5.57
CA GLU A 100 -0.21 4.46 -6.62
C GLU A 100 0.04 3.15 -7.38
N VAL A 101 -1.02 2.40 -7.65
CA VAL A 101 -0.93 1.11 -8.34
C VAL A 101 -1.88 1.08 -9.52
N LYS A 102 -1.35 0.73 -10.69
CA LYS A 102 -2.12 0.47 -11.90
C LYS A 102 -1.84 -0.94 -12.41
N ASP A 103 -2.84 -1.53 -13.04
CA ASP A 103 -2.69 -2.76 -13.81
C ASP A 103 -3.35 -2.57 -15.19
N LYS A 104 -3.25 -3.59 -16.05
CA LYS A 104 -3.81 -3.50 -17.41
C LYS A 104 -5.33 -3.28 -17.47
N PHE A 105 -6.05 -3.50 -16.37
CA PHE A 105 -7.51 -3.32 -16.31
C PHE A 105 -7.89 -1.95 -15.75
N GLY A 106 -7.06 -1.35 -14.89
CA GLY A 106 -7.34 -0.01 -14.39
C GLY A 106 -6.40 0.53 -13.33
N ASP A 107 -6.70 1.75 -12.94
CA ASP A 107 -6.00 2.50 -11.90
C ASP A 107 -6.66 2.26 -10.53
N SER A 108 -5.89 1.79 -9.55
CA SER A 108 -6.38 1.59 -8.18
C SER A 108 -6.31 2.86 -7.33
N GLY A 109 -5.66 3.91 -7.85
CA GLY A 109 -5.32 5.15 -7.17
C GLY A 109 -4.25 4.93 -6.11
N ILE A 110 -4.17 5.86 -5.15
CA ILE A 110 -3.31 5.71 -3.98
C ILE A 110 -3.88 4.60 -3.09
N THR A 111 -3.08 3.55 -2.94
CA THR A 111 -3.42 2.32 -2.23
C THR A 111 -2.37 1.85 -1.23
N GLY A 112 -1.18 2.43 -1.20
CA GLY A 112 -0.18 2.16 -0.17
C GLY A 112 0.27 3.44 0.53
N VAL A 113 0.66 3.32 1.80
CA VAL A 113 1.22 4.41 2.61
C VAL A 113 2.38 3.87 3.42
N PHE A 114 3.44 4.68 3.53
CA PHE A 114 4.49 4.47 4.50
C PHE A 114 4.87 5.78 5.22
N ILE A 115 5.22 5.64 6.48
CA ILE A 115 5.81 6.69 7.32
C ILE A 115 7.02 6.05 8.00
N ALA A 116 8.20 6.59 7.72
CA ALA A 116 9.44 6.14 8.33
C ALA A 116 10.19 7.31 8.93
N LYS A 117 10.79 7.10 10.11
CA LYS A 117 11.56 8.11 10.82
C LYS A 117 13.03 7.70 10.86
N LYS A 118 13.90 8.59 10.41
CA LYS A 118 15.35 8.52 10.59
C LYS A 118 15.71 8.82 12.05
N ASP A 119 16.54 7.96 12.61
CA ASP A 119 17.16 8.12 13.92
C ASP A 119 18.64 7.69 13.83
N GLY A 120 19.53 8.66 13.66
CA GLY A 120 20.94 8.41 13.38
C GLY A 120 21.13 7.56 12.12
N LYS A 121 21.72 6.37 12.30
CA LYS A 121 21.94 5.37 11.22
C LYS A 121 20.83 4.32 11.12
N LYS A 122 19.69 4.57 11.75
CA LYS A 122 18.51 3.69 11.72
C LYS A 122 17.34 4.39 11.06
N MET A 123 16.49 3.62 10.40
CA MET A 123 15.20 4.08 9.89
C MET A 123 14.09 3.23 10.51
N ASN A 124 13.22 3.84 11.31
CA ASN A 124 12.08 3.18 11.93
C ASN A 124 10.84 3.34 11.05
N VAL A 125 10.31 2.24 10.52
CA VAL A 125 9.05 2.20 9.79
C VAL A 125 7.91 2.18 10.81
N ASP A 126 7.35 3.35 11.05
CA ASP A 126 6.23 3.56 11.95
C ASP A 126 4.91 3.05 11.35
N THR A 127 4.68 3.40 10.08
CA THR A 127 3.45 3.05 9.36
C THR A 127 3.82 2.39 8.05
N PHE A 128 3.19 1.25 7.77
CA PHE A 128 3.22 0.57 6.49
C PHE A 128 1.88 -0.13 6.30
N LEU A 129 1.14 0.29 5.27
CA LEU A 129 -0.18 -0.25 5.01
C LEU A 129 -0.49 -0.34 3.53
N LEU A 130 -1.36 -1.28 3.19
CA LEU A 130 -1.95 -1.44 1.86
C LEU A 130 -3.47 -1.51 1.96
N SER A 131 -4.13 -0.84 1.02
CA SER A 131 -5.55 -1.00 0.76
C SER A 131 -5.82 -2.42 0.24
N CYS A 132 -6.98 -2.97 0.60
CA CYS A 132 -7.44 -4.28 0.13
C CYS A 132 -7.53 -4.40 -1.40
N ARG A 133 -7.63 -3.27 -2.12
CA ARG A 133 -7.70 -3.23 -3.59
C ARG A 133 -6.50 -3.87 -4.27
N VAL A 134 -5.32 -3.86 -3.63
CA VAL A 134 -4.05 -4.28 -4.22
C VAL A 134 -3.37 -5.43 -3.46
N MET A 135 -4.04 -5.99 -2.44
CA MET A 135 -3.50 -7.13 -1.71
C MET A 135 -3.36 -8.38 -2.60
N GLY A 136 -2.34 -9.19 -2.32
CA GLY A 136 -2.04 -10.39 -3.11
C GLY A 136 -1.35 -10.10 -4.45
N ARG A 137 -0.97 -8.85 -4.71
CA ARG A 137 -0.26 -8.43 -5.92
C ARG A 137 1.26 -8.27 -5.72
N LYS A 138 1.75 -8.55 -4.51
CA LYS A 138 3.16 -8.39 -4.10
C LYS A 138 3.68 -6.94 -4.23
N VAL A 139 2.79 -5.93 -4.21
CA VAL A 139 3.16 -4.51 -4.34
C VAL A 139 3.78 -3.92 -3.07
N GLU A 140 3.53 -4.55 -1.92
CA GLU A 140 4.22 -4.32 -0.66
C GLU A 140 5.75 -4.41 -0.82
N ASN A 141 6.23 -5.34 -1.65
CA ASN A 141 7.66 -5.53 -1.85
C ASN A 141 8.29 -4.34 -2.59
N ALA A 142 7.57 -3.79 -3.57
CA ALA A 142 8.02 -2.59 -4.30
C ALA A 142 8.07 -1.36 -3.37
N MET A 143 7.09 -1.22 -2.48
CA MET A 143 7.06 -0.14 -1.49
C MET A 143 8.20 -0.26 -0.47
N MET A 144 8.45 -1.45 0.07
CA MET A 144 9.57 -1.68 0.99
C MET A 144 10.93 -1.51 0.30
N HIS A 145 11.06 -1.97 -0.95
CA HIS A 145 12.26 -1.74 -1.75
C HIS A 145 12.57 -0.24 -1.90
N TYR A 146 11.56 0.59 -2.19
CA TYR A 146 11.73 2.04 -2.24
C TYR A 146 12.23 2.65 -0.92
N ILE A 147 11.67 2.22 0.23
CA ILE A 147 12.11 2.65 1.56
C ILE A 147 13.59 2.30 1.75
N ILE A 148 14.01 1.11 1.34
CA ILE A 148 15.40 0.65 1.49
C ILE A 148 16.35 1.41 0.58
N GLU A 149 15.99 1.65 -0.68
CA GLU A 149 16.79 2.47 -1.59
C GLU A 149 16.92 3.91 -1.10
N HIS A 150 15.87 4.47 -0.49
CA HIS A 150 15.97 5.76 0.18
C HIS A 150 16.90 5.70 1.41
N ALA A 151 16.75 4.68 2.26
CA ALA A 151 17.59 4.48 3.43
C ALA A 151 19.09 4.37 3.05
N LYS A 152 19.42 3.65 1.97
CA LYS A 152 20.79 3.56 1.42
C LYS A 152 21.34 4.94 1.03
N LYS A 153 20.56 5.75 0.32
CA LYS A 153 20.95 7.13 -0.06
C LYS A 153 21.21 8.02 1.16
N GLU A 154 20.50 7.77 2.25
CA GLU A 154 20.61 8.49 3.52
C GLU A 154 21.69 7.94 4.47
N ASN A 155 22.51 6.96 4.01
CA ASN A 155 23.54 6.27 4.80
C ASN A 155 23.00 5.59 6.08
N ILE A 156 21.78 5.07 6.01
CA ILE A 156 21.17 4.24 7.04
C ILE A 156 21.76 2.83 6.96
N GLU A 157 22.11 2.24 8.10
CA GLU A 157 22.66 0.88 8.19
C GLU A 157 21.57 -0.17 8.46
N LYS A 158 20.47 0.25 9.11
CA LYS A 158 19.41 -0.66 9.55
C LYS A 158 18.02 -0.05 9.42
N ILE A 159 17.06 -0.88 9.03
CA ILE A 159 15.63 -0.55 9.08
C ILE A 159 14.98 -1.35 10.20
N GLU A 160 14.20 -0.66 11.02
CA GLU A 160 13.44 -1.26 12.10
C GLU A 160 11.95 -1.15 11.78
N ALA A 161 11.18 -2.20 12.06
CA ALA A 161 9.73 -2.20 11.90
C ALA A 161 9.06 -2.93 13.06
N LYS A 162 7.77 -2.64 13.28
CA LYS A 162 6.95 -3.35 14.26
C LYS A 162 5.72 -3.93 13.60
N TYR A 163 5.37 -5.16 13.94
CA TYR A 163 4.05 -5.72 13.67
C TYR A 163 3.28 -5.81 14.99
N LEU A 164 2.20 -5.06 15.12
CA LEU A 164 1.32 -5.04 16.27
C LEU A 164 0.05 -5.84 15.93
N PRO A 165 -0.06 -7.10 16.37
CA PRO A 165 -1.14 -7.98 15.94
C PRO A 165 -2.50 -7.50 16.46
N THR A 166 -3.50 -7.60 15.59
CA THR A 166 -4.90 -7.37 15.85
C THR A 166 -5.72 -8.51 15.25
N LYS A 167 -7.03 -8.53 15.50
CA LYS A 167 -7.93 -9.49 14.84
C LYS A 167 -7.99 -9.30 13.31
N LYS A 168 -7.69 -8.10 12.80
CA LYS A 168 -7.92 -7.75 11.39
C LYS A 168 -6.66 -7.77 10.53
N ASN A 169 -5.48 -7.48 11.09
CA ASN A 169 -4.23 -7.35 10.33
C ASN A 169 -3.41 -8.66 10.19
N GLN A 170 -4.04 -9.81 10.46
CA GLN A 170 -3.45 -11.12 10.17
C GLN A 170 -2.90 -11.28 8.74
N PRO A 171 -3.52 -10.70 7.68
CA PRO A 171 -2.97 -10.80 6.32
C PRO A 171 -1.55 -10.25 6.12
N CYS A 172 -1.03 -9.40 7.01
CA CYS A 172 0.36 -8.91 6.92
C CYS A 172 1.29 -9.48 8.00
N SER A 173 0.86 -10.51 8.72
CA SER A 173 1.60 -11.08 9.87
C SER A 173 2.94 -11.69 9.48
N SER A 174 3.03 -12.35 8.33
CA SER A 174 4.27 -12.95 7.82
C SER A 174 5.11 -11.98 6.98
N PHE A 175 4.58 -10.81 6.61
CA PHE A 175 5.19 -9.94 5.61
C PHE A 175 6.65 -9.57 5.92
N LEU A 176 6.95 -9.18 7.17
CA LEU A 176 8.31 -8.77 7.54
C LEU A 176 9.28 -9.96 7.45
N GLU A 177 8.87 -11.14 7.90
CA GLU A 177 9.65 -12.37 7.82
C GLU A 177 9.87 -12.80 6.36
N ASP A 178 8.79 -12.84 5.57
CA ASP A 178 8.81 -13.20 4.14
C ASP A 178 9.70 -12.24 3.32
N PHE A 179 9.76 -10.97 3.71
CA PHE A 179 10.64 -9.97 3.09
C PHE A 179 12.11 -10.11 3.52
N GLY A 180 12.39 -10.80 4.63
CA GLY A 180 13.75 -11.05 5.13
C GLY A 180 14.17 -10.19 6.32
N PHE A 181 13.23 -9.56 7.03
CA PHE A 181 13.49 -9.00 8.34
C PHE A 181 13.73 -10.11 9.36
N GLU A 182 14.63 -9.86 10.29
CA GLU A 182 14.91 -10.74 11.41
C GLU A 182 14.18 -10.24 12.65
N LYS A 183 13.56 -11.17 13.38
CA LYS A 183 12.83 -10.85 14.60
C LYS A 183 13.82 -10.55 15.73
N THR A 184 13.59 -9.45 16.46
CA THR A 184 14.38 -9.04 17.62
C THR A 184 13.49 -8.91 18.85
N GLN A 185 14.08 -8.58 20.02
CA GLN A 185 13.31 -8.35 21.25
C GLN A 185 12.32 -7.16 21.11
N ASN A 186 12.62 -6.19 20.25
CA ASN A 186 11.87 -4.93 20.16
C ASN A 186 11.05 -4.79 18.86
N GLY A 187 10.99 -5.83 18.03
CA GLY A 187 10.29 -5.81 16.75
C GLY A 187 11.02 -6.62 15.69
N TRP A 188 11.28 -5.98 14.55
CA TRP A 188 11.90 -6.57 13.38
C TRP A 188 13.00 -5.66 12.85
N GLU A 189 14.12 -6.24 12.45
CA GLU A 189 15.27 -5.53 11.89
C GLU A 189 15.62 -6.05 10.49
N PHE A 190 15.95 -5.13 9.58
CA PHE A 190 16.48 -5.44 8.26
C PHE A 190 17.83 -4.75 8.07
N ASN A 191 18.84 -5.53 7.69
CA ASN A 191 20.16 -5.02 7.35
C ASN A 191 20.16 -4.57 5.88
N ILE A 192 20.46 -3.29 5.62
CA ILE A 192 20.36 -2.69 4.29
C ILE A 192 21.35 -3.27 3.26
N HIS A 193 22.36 -4.01 3.72
CA HIS A 193 23.36 -4.67 2.89
C HIS A 193 22.90 -6.03 2.35
N LYS A 194 21.76 -6.54 2.80
CA LYS A 194 21.14 -7.72 2.18
C LYS A 194 20.71 -7.38 0.75
N ASP A 195 20.91 -8.33 -0.17
CA ASP A 195 20.45 -8.18 -1.55
C ASP A 195 18.91 -8.23 -1.59
N ILE A 196 18.30 -7.34 -2.38
CA ILE A 196 16.85 -7.23 -2.51
C ILE A 196 16.52 -7.13 -3.98
N LYS A 197 15.69 -8.05 -4.45
CA LYS A 197 15.18 -8.03 -5.81
C LYS A 197 13.79 -7.42 -5.82
N LEU A 198 13.62 -6.39 -6.65
CA LEU A 198 12.29 -5.93 -7.03
C LEU A 198 11.56 -7.10 -7.71
N PRO A 199 10.27 -7.34 -7.42
CA PRO A 199 9.52 -8.38 -8.10
C PRO A 199 9.51 -8.13 -9.62
N GLU A 200 9.88 -9.14 -10.42
CA GLU A 200 10.01 -9.03 -11.88
C GLU A 200 8.72 -8.55 -12.57
N HIS A 201 7.56 -8.80 -11.97
CA HIS A 201 6.26 -8.45 -12.53
C HIS A 201 5.82 -7.01 -12.22
N ILE A 202 6.65 -6.23 -11.52
CA ILE A 202 6.33 -4.85 -11.13
C ILE A 202 7.27 -3.87 -11.85
N GLU A 203 6.68 -2.95 -12.58
CA GLU A 203 7.35 -1.79 -13.16
C GLU A 203 7.26 -0.62 -12.16
N LEU A 204 8.40 -0.16 -11.63
CA LEU A 204 8.48 1.10 -10.87
C LEU A 204 8.58 2.27 -11.85
N THR A 205 7.65 3.23 -11.74
CA THR A 205 7.49 4.38 -12.66
C THR A 205 7.52 5.72 -11.95
#